data_AF-A0A3M0XX41-F1
#
_entry.id   AF-A0A3M0XX41-F1
#
_cell.length_a   1.000
_cell.length_b   1.000
_cell.length_c   1.000
_cell.angle_alpha   90.00
_cell.angle_beta   90.00
_cell.angle_gamma   90.00
#
_symmetry.space_group_name_H-M   'P 1'
#
loop_
_entity.id
_entity.type
_entity.pdbx_description
1 polymer ?
#
loop_
_entity_poly.entity_id
_entity_poly.type
_entity_poly.pdbx_seq_one_letter_code
_entity_poly.pdbx_strand_id
1 'polypeptide(L)'
;ALRLRAQIFSMQQDWAAAAAAWRRLVPETPPQRPLSEEESRDVVNLAIALTMAGARDDLIALNRDWGAAMTGSPDRETFLLLAGGLDPTRPKTIADELAEVAQAEAFLSRYQSVYGQAVQQATSPQAN
;
A
#
# COMPACT_ATOMS: atom_id res chain seq x y z
N ALA A 1 -7.85 4.23 19.68
CA ALA A 1 -6.57 3.48 19.74
C ALA A 1 -6.26 2.69 18.45
N LEU A 2 -7.24 2.00 17.84
CA LEU A 2 -7.01 1.16 16.64
C LEU A 2 -6.47 1.94 15.43
N ARG A 3 -6.97 3.16 15.16
CA ARG A 3 -6.51 4.00 14.04
C ARG A 3 -5.02 4.36 14.15
N LEU A 4 -4.61 4.82 15.32
CA LEU A 4 -3.20 5.13 15.59
C LEU A 4 -2.32 3.88 15.44
N ARG A 5 -2.78 2.72 15.93
CA ARG A 5 -2.05 1.46 15.77
C ARG A 5 -1.89 1.09 14.29
N ALA A 6 -2.92 1.26 13.48
CA ALA A 6 -2.86 1.01 12.05
C ALA A 6 -1.85 1.94 11.34
N GLN A 7 -1.86 3.23 11.68
CA GLN A 7 -0.88 4.20 11.19
C GLN A 7 0.55 3.85 11.59
N ILE A 8 0.77 3.42 12.84
CA ILE A 8 2.09 2.98 13.32
C ILE A 8 2.60 1.78 12.52
N PHE A 9 1.74 0.81 12.19
CA PHE A 9 2.13 -0.31 11.34
C PHE A 9 2.48 0.14 9.91
N SER A 10 1.70 1.06 9.33
CA SER A 10 2.02 1.67 8.03
C SER A 10 3.37 2.40 8.04
N MET A 11 3.69 3.13 9.11
CA MET A 11 5.00 3.80 9.26
C MET A 11 6.17 2.81 9.36
N GLN A 12 5.93 1.62 9.91
CA GLN A 12 6.92 0.54 9.99
C GLN A 12 6.96 -0.32 8.72
N GLN A 13 6.15 0.01 7.71
CA GLN A 13 5.98 -0.77 6.48
C GLN A 13 5.48 -2.21 6.74
N ASP A 14 4.89 -2.46 7.92
CA ASP A 14 4.20 -3.72 8.21
C ASP A 14 2.77 -3.64 7.66
N TRP A 15 2.67 -3.71 6.34
CA TRP A 15 1.42 -3.51 5.61
C TRP A 15 0.37 -4.57 5.92
N ALA A 16 0.80 -5.80 6.23
CA ALA A 16 -0.11 -6.88 6.64
C ALA A 16 -0.75 -6.58 8.00
N ALA A 17 0.04 -6.15 9.00
CA ALA A 17 -0.51 -5.75 10.30
C ALA A 17 -1.34 -4.46 10.20
N ALA A 18 -0.95 -3.52 9.33
CA ALA A 18 -1.72 -2.32 9.06
C ALA A 18 -3.09 -2.66 8.47
N ALA A 19 -3.15 -3.53 7.45
CA ALA A 19 -4.39 -3.97 6.83
C ALA A 19 -5.30 -4.66 7.86
N ALA A 20 -4.75 -5.55 8.68
CA ALA A 20 -5.51 -6.22 9.75
C ALA A 20 -6.07 -5.22 10.79
N ALA A 21 -5.35 -4.14 11.09
CA ALA A 21 -5.82 -3.10 12.00
C ALA A 21 -6.90 -2.22 11.36
N TRP A 22 -6.73 -1.81 10.10
CA TRP A 22 -7.72 -1.05 9.34
C TRP A 22 -9.02 -1.83 9.12
N ARG A 23 -8.93 -3.13 8.87
CA ARG A 23 -10.09 -4.01 8.69
C ARG A 23 -10.95 -4.15 9.93
N ARG A 24 -10.42 -3.84 11.12
CA ARG A 24 -11.19 -3.79 12.38
C ARG A 24 -11.91 -2.45 12.58
N LEU A 25 -11.53 -1.42 11.82
CA LEU A 25 -12.16 -0.10 11.85
C LEU A 25 -13.24 0.03 10.77
N VAL A 26 -12.97 -0.52 9.59
CA VAL A 26 -13.92 -0.58 8.50
C VAL A 26 -14.94 -1.69 8.79
N PRO A 27 -16.25 -1.40 8.85
CA PRO A 27 -17.28 -2.41 8.99
C PRO A 27 -17.21 -3.46 7.87
N GLU A 28 -17.79 -4.65 8.08
CA GLU A 28 -17.83 -5.65 7.01
C GLU A 28 -18.70 -5.20 5.83
N THR A 29 -19.80 -4.50 6.12
CA THR A 29 -20.73 -3.99 5.10
C THR A 29 -20.87 -2.47 5.20
N PRO A 30 -20.95 -1.76 4.07
CA PRO A 30 -21.17 -0.33 4.09
C PRO A 30 -22.56 0.03 4.65
N PRO A 31 -22.71 1.23 5.26
CA PRO A 31 -24.01 1.71 5.68
C PRO A 31 -24.89 2.05 4.47
N GLN A 32 -26.21 2.03 4.66
CA GLN A 32 -27.21 2.44 3.66
C GLN A 32 -27.34 3.98 3.52
N ARG A 33 -26.44 4.73 4.13
CA ARG A 33 -26.35 6.20 4.08
C ARG A 33 -25.03 6.62 3.43
N PRO A 34 -24.92 7.86 2.95
CA PRO A 34 -23.63 8.40 2.52
C PRO A 34 -22.55 8.23 3.59
N LEU A 35 -21.34 7.96 3.13
CA LEU A 35 -20.16 7.86 3.99
C LEU A 35 -19.78 9.25 4.49
N SER A 36 -19.37 9.32 5.76
CA SER A 36 -18.63 10.47 6.24
C SER A 36 -17.22 10.49 5.63
N GLU A 37 -16.57 11.66 5.67
CA GLU A 37 -15.17 11.79 5.24
C GLU A 37 -14.24 10.86 6.03
N GLU A 38 -14.53 10.61 7.30
CA GLU A 38 -13.74 9.72 8.15
C GLU A 38 -13.93 8.25 7.74
N GLU A 39 -15.16 7.84 7.42
CA GLU A 39 -15.47 6.49 6.97
C GLU A 39 -14.85 6.21 5.60
N SER A 40 -14.95 7.15 4.65
CA SER A 40 -14.32 7.00 3.34
C SER A 40 -12.80 6.94 3.44
N ARG A 41 -12.20 7.75 4.32
CA ARG A 41 -10.76 7.74 4.56
C ARG A 41 -10.28 6.44 5.19
N ASP A 42 -11.02 5.87 6.14
CA ASP A 42 -10.68 4.57 6.73
C ASP A 42 -10.73 3.44 5.69
N VAL A 43 -11.71 3.45 4.78
CA VAL A 43 -11.82 2.50 3.67
C VAL A 43 -10.66 2.64 2.68
N VAL A 44 -10.25 3.87 2.35
CA VAL A 44 -9.07 4.10 1.51
C VAL A 44 -7.78 3.68 2.20
N ASN A 45 -7.63 3.94 3.50
CA ASN A 45 -6.46 3.48 4.25
C ASN A 45 -6.35 1.95 4.27
N LEU A 46 -7.49 1.25 4.38
CA LEU A 46 -7.53 -0.20 4.20
C LEU A 46 -7.08 -0.60 2.79
N ALA A 47 -7.59 0.06 1.74
CA ALA A 47 -7.18 -0.22 0.37
C ALA A 47 -5.68 0.01 0.14
N ILE A 48 -5.09 1.08 0.70
CA ILE A 48 -3.65 1.34 0.65
C ILE A 48 -2.88 0.20 1.32
N ALA A 49 -3.27 -0.17 2.54
CA ALA A 49 -2.58 -1.22 3.28
C ALA A 49 -2.64 -2.59 2.56
N LEU A 50 -3.79 -2.93 1.97
CA LEU A 50 -3.94 -4.16 1.18
C LEU A 50 -3.13 -4.13 -0.12
N THR A 51 -3.06 -2.96 -0.79
CA THR A 51 -2.23 -2.74 -1.98
C THR A 51 -0.76 -2.98 -1.66
N MET A 52 -0.26 -2.36 -0.59
CA MET A 52 1.13 -2.50 -0.18
C MET A 52 1.47 -3.89 0.39
N ALA A 53 0.47 -4.61 0.91
CA ALA A 53 0.61 -6.00 1.33
C ALA A 53 0.51 -7.02 0.18
N GLY A 54 0.20 -6.58 -1.05
CA GLY A 54 -0.04 -7.48 -2.18
C GLY A 54 -1.31 -8.35 -2.05
N ALA A 55 -2.25 -7.95 -1.18
CA ALA A 55 -3.44 -8.72 -0.84
C ALA A 55 -4.56 -8.51 -1.89
N ARG A 56 -4.34 -9.01 -3.11
CA ARG A 56 -5.23 -8.80 -4.27
C ARG A 56 -6.67 -9.27 -4.04
N ASP A 57 -6.85 -10.48 -3.52
CA ASP A 57 -8.19 -11.05 -3.29
C ASP A 57 -9.00 -10.22 -2.29
N ASP A 58 -8.31 -9.68 -1.28
CA ASP A 58 -8.92 -8.80 -0.29
C ASP A 58 -9.31 -7.44 -0.87
N LEU A 59 -8.53 -6.88 -1.80
CA LEU A 59 -8.92 -5.67 -2.52
C LEU A 59 -10.11 -5.91 -3.46
N ILE A 60 -10.18 -7.08 -4.11
CA ILE A 60 -11.33 -7.46 -4.95
C ILE A 60 -12.59 -7.53 -4.07
N ALA A 61 -12.50 -8.19 -2.92
CA ALA A 61 -13.60 -8.25 -1.96
C ALA A 61 -13.99 -6.84 -1.46
N LEU A 62 -13.00 -6.01 -1.12
CA LEU A 62 -13.23 -4.64 -0.69
C LEU A 62 -13.95 -3.81 -1.77
N ASN A 63 -13.52 -3.91 -3.04
CA ASN A 63 -14.18 -3.20 -4.15
C ASN A 63 -15.61 -3.69 -4.37
N ARG A 64 -15.84 -5.01 -4.30
CA ARG A 64 -17.17 -5.60 -4.43
C ARG A 64 -18.11 -5.07 -3.34
N ASP A 65 -17.64 -5.03 -2.11
CA ASP A 65 -18.48 -4.73 -0.95
C ASP A 65 -18.67 -3.22 -0.75
N TRP A 66 -17.65 -2.40 -1.04
CA TRP A 66 -17.63 -0.97 -0.75
C TRP A 66 -17.69 -0.05 -1.96
N GLY A 67 -17.49 -0.55 -3.19
CA GLY A 67 -17.40 0.29 -4.39
C GLY A 67 -18.63 1.17 -4.64
N ALA A 68 -19.83 0.61 -4.41
CA ALA A 68 -21.07 1.37 -4.52
C ALA A 68 -21.15 2.50 -3.48
N ALA A 69 -20.81 2.23 -2.22
CA ALA A 69 -20.84 3.22 -1.14
C ALA A 69 -19.79 4.33 -1.33
N MET A 70 -18.61 3.98 -1.86
CA MET A 70 -17.54 4.93 -2.15
C MET A 70 -17.84 5.87 -3.32
N THR A 71 -18.81 5.54 -4.18
CA THR A 71 -19.17 6.33 -5.38
C THR A 71 -19.60 7.76 -5.05
N GLY A 72 -20.21 7.99 -3.88
CA GLY A 72 -20.63 9.31 -3.40
C GLY A 72 -19.68 9.93 -2.37
N SER A 73 -18.52 9.32 -2.13
CA SER A 73 -17.58 9.75 -1.08
C SER A 73 -16.53 10.74 -1.61
N PRO A 74 -15.93 11.57 -0.72
CA PRO A 74 -14.82 12.45 -1.09
C PRO A 74 -13.59 11.68 -1.62
N ASP A 75 -13.34 10.47 -1.13
CA ASP A 75 -12.15 9.68 -1.46
C ASP A 75 -12.39 8.66 -2.61
N ARG A 76 -13.47 8.84 -3.39
CA ARG A 76 -13.87 7.95 -4.48
C ARG A 76 -12.73 7.66 -5.47
N GLU A 77 -12.07 8.71 -5.96
CA GLU A 77 -11.08 8.57 -7.03
C GLU A 77 -9.89 7.74 -6.57
N THR A 78 -9.39 8.00 -5.35
CA THR A 78 -8.32 7.22 -4.73
C THR A 78 -8.73 5.77 -4.51
N PHE A 79 -9.96 5.52 -4.06
CA PHE A 79 -10.46 4.16 -3.89
C PHE A 79 -10.53 3.41 -5.23
N LEU A 80 -11.09 4.03 -6.27
CA LEU A 80 -11.18 3.42 -7.60
C LEU A 80 -9.81 3.13 -8.21
N LEU A 81 -8.85 4.02 -7.97
CA LEU A 81 -7.48 3.84 -8.40
C LEU A 81 -6.87 2.55 -7.80
N LEU A 82 -7.04 2.34 -6.49
CA LEU A 82 -6.46 1.21 -5.75
C LEU A 82 -7.23 -0.11 -5.94
N ALA A 83 -8.55 -0.06 -5.79
CA ALA A 83 -9.41 -1.24 -5.71
C ALA A 83 -10.25 -1.45 -6.99
N GLY A 84 -10.57 -0.37 -7.70
CA GLY A 84 -11.34 -0.42 -8.95
C GLY A 84 -10.50 -0.78 -10.18
N GLY A 85 -9.18 -0.65 -10.12
CA GLY A 85 -8.24 -1.00 -11.19
C GLY A 85 -7.96 -2.51 -11.35
N LEU A 86 -8.59 -3.36 -10.54
CA LEU A 86 -8.40 -4.82 -10.53
C LEU A 86 -9.16 -5.55 -11.65
N ASP A 87 -9.27 -4.89 -12.79
CA ASP A 87 -9.76 -5.48 -14.03
C ASP A 87 -8.87 -6.69 -14.38
N PRO A 88 -9.44 -7.90 -14.51
CA PRO A 88 -8.66 -9.09 -14.87
C PRO A 88 -8.03 -9.00 -16.26
N THR A 89 -8.44 -8.03 -17.09
CA THR A 89 -7.84 -7.75 -18.40
C THR A 89 -6.66 -6.78 -18.34
N ARG A 90 -6.43 -6.10 -17.20
CA ARG A 90 -5.24 -5.26 -17.02
C ARG A 90 -4.04 -6.11 -16.60
N PRO A 91 -2.90 -6.01 -17.31
CA PRO A 91 -1.72 -6.84 -17.03
C PRO A 91 -0.98 -6.45 -15.75
N LYS A 92 -1.14 -5.21 -15.24
CA LYS A 92 -0.52 -4.73 -14.00
C LYS A 92 -1.50 -3.90 -13.17
N THR A 93 -1.40 -4.05 -11.86
CA THR A 93 -2.08 -3.26 -10.85
C THR A 93 -1.13 -2.19 -10.30
N ILE A 94 -1.64 -1.21 -9.55
CA ILE A 94 -0.80 -0.21 -8.88
C ILE A 94 0.10 -0.85 -7.83
N ALA A 95 -0.34 -1.93 -7.19
CA ALA A 95 0.52 -2.72 -6.30
C ALA A 95 1.74 -3.27 -7.07
N ASP A 96 1.53 -3.79 -8.28
CA ASP A 96 2.60 -4.34 -9.11
C ASP A 96 3.57 -3.23 -9.55
N GLU A 97 3.05 -2.05 -9.94
CA GLU A 97 3.87 -0.90 -10.31
C GLU A 97 4.71 -0.39 -9.13
N LEU A 98 4.12 -0.27 -7.94
CA LEU A 98 4.83 0.15 -6.72
C LEU A 98 5.88 -0.88 -6.29
N ALA A 99 5.59 -2.18 -6.43
CA ALA A 99 6.55 -3.24 -6.15
C ALA A 99 7.74 -3.21 -7.12
N GLU A 100 7.52 -2.86 -8.39
CA GLU A 100 8.59 -2.69 -9.38
C GLU A 100 9.48 -1.48 -9.04
N VAL A 101 8.90 -0.35 -8.63
CA VAL A 101 9.66 0.83 -8.18
C VAL A 101 10.52 0.50 -6.96
N ALA A 102 9.96 -0.16 -5.94
CA ALA A 102 10.70 -0.56 -4.75
C ALA A 102 11.87 -1.51 -5.08
N GLN A 103 11.69 -2.43 -6.03
CA GLN A 103 12.77 -3.31 -6.49
C GLN A 103 13.88 -2.53 -7.21
N ALA A 104 13.53 -1.55 -8.04
CA ALA A 104 14.48 -0.70 -8.73
C ALA A 104 15.30 0.16 -7.74
N GLU A 105 14.66 0.75 -6.74
CA GLU A 105 15.33 1.49 -5.66
C GLU A 105 16.29 0.61 -4.87
N ALA A 106 15.86 -0.61 -4.50
CA ALA A 106 16.68 -1.57 -3.78
C ALA A 106 17.88 -2.07 -4.61
N PHE A 107 17.75 -2.14 -5.94
CA PHE A 107 18.85 -2.43 -6.85
C PHE A 107 19.85 -1.27 -6.89
N LEU A 108 19.38 -0.03 -7.11
CA LEU A 108 20.23 1.16 -7.17
C LEU A 108 21.00 1.39 -5.86
N SER A 109 20.35 1.20 -4.71
CA SER A 109 21.00 1.29 -3.40
C SER A 109 22.13 0.28 -3.24
N ARG A 110 21.91 -0.98 -3.64
CA ARG A 110 22.95 -2.02 -3.64
C ARG A 110 24.08 -1.70 -4.59
N TYR A 111 23.76 -1.26 -5.79
CA TYR A 111 24.75 -0.82 -6.78
C TYR A 111 25.64 0.28 -6.19
N GLN A 112 25.06 1.36 -5.66
CA GLN A 112 25.82 2.44 -5.03
C GLN A 112 26.70 1.97 -3.87
N SER A 113 26.20 1.03 -3.05
CA SER A 113 26.98 0.46 -1.94
C SER A 113 28.23 -0.29 -2.43
N VAL A 114 28.08 -1.15 -3.45
CA VAL A 114 29.20 -1.91 -4.02
C VAL A 114 30.24 -0.98 -4.63
N TYR A 115 29.82 0.03 -5.40
CA TYR A 115 30.74 1.00 -5.99
C TYR A 115 31.41 1.88 -4.93
N GLY A 116 30.70 2.26 -3.87
CA GLY A 116 31.28 2.98 -2.73
C GLY A 116 32.37 2.17 -2.01
N GLN A 117 32.17 0.87 -1.84
CA GLN A 117 33.15 -0.03 -1.22
C GLN A 117 34.37 -0.27 -2.11
N ALA A 118 34.18 -0.46 -3.42
CA ALA A 118 35.27 -0.67 -4.37
C ALA A 118 36.24 0.53 -4.42
N VAL A 119 35.71 1.77 -4.35
CA VAL A 119 36.53 2.99 -4.35
C VAL A 119 37.34 3.14 -3.05
N GLN A 120 36.80 2.70 -1.91
CA GLN A 120 37.51 2.74 -0.61
C GLN A 120 38.63 1.69 -0.51
N GLN A 121 38.42 0.50 -1.09
CA GLN A 121 39.46 -0.54 -1.17
C GLN A 121 40.60 -0.13 -2.12
N ALA A 122 40.28 0.56 -3.21
CA ALA A 122 41.28 1.05 -4.16
C ALA A 122 42.11 2.24 -3.65
N THR A 123 41.62 2.98 -2.63
CA THR A 123 42.30 4.15 -2.06
C THR A 123 42.95 3.89 -0.69
N SER A 124 42.84 2.67 -0.16
CA SER A 124 43.55 2.25 1.05
C SER A 124 45.00 1.88 0.71
N PRO A 125 46.04 2.59 1.22
CA PRO A 125 47.42 2.19 1.02
C PRO A 125 47.64 0.84 1.72
N GLN A 126 48.09 -0.17 0.98
CA GLN A 126 48.53 -1.45 1.54
C GLN A 126 49.68 -1.18 2.52
N ALA A 127 49.37 -1.24 3.81
CA ALA A 127 50.37 -1.28 4.86
C ALA A 127 50.83 -2.73 5.07
N ASN A 128 51.77 -3.17 4.23
CA ASN A 128 52.96 -3.98 4.57
C ASN A 128 53.66 -4.51 3.31
#